data_AF-A0A5T3BFR6-F1
#
_entry.id   AF-A0A5T3BFR6-F1
#
_cell.length_a   1.000
_cell.length_b   1.000
_cell.length_c   1.000
_cell.angle_alpha   90.00
_cell.angle_beta   90.00
_cell.angle_gamma   90.00
#
_symmetry.space_group_name_H-M   'P 1'
#
loop_
_entity.id
_entity.type
_entity.pdbx_description
1 polymer ?
#
loop_
_entity_poly.entity_id
_entity_poly.type
_entity_poly.pdbx_seq_one_letter_code
_entity_poly.pdbx_strand_id
1 'polypeptide(L)'
;MKIISVRQRLYPALLLPLTFSPVLQAASAPNEQTMIVTATPQTVSELDTPAAVSVIEGEDMRLATPRVNLSESLTSVPGLQVQNRQNYAQDLQISIRGFGSRSAFGVRGIRLYVDGIPATMPDGQGQISNIDINSIQDVEVLRGPFSALYGNASGGVINVTTETGKQPPTLEASSYYGSYGSWRYGLKATGAMGDGTQPGDVDYTVSTTRFTTHGYRDHSGARKNLANAKLGVRLDDVSKLSLIFNSVDIKADDPGGLT
;
A
#
# COMPACT_ATOMS: atom_id res chain seq x y z
N MET A 1 25.07 9.68 23.92
CA MET A 1 24.69 8.36 24.48
C MET A 1 25.08 7.31 23.44
N LYS A 2 26.08 6.46 23.74
CA LYS A 2 26.65 5.51 22.77
C LYS A 2 25.76 4.27 22.71
N ILE A 3 25.27 3.93 21.53
CA ILE A 3 24.56 2.67 21.26
C ILE A 3 25.53 1.77 20.49
N ILE A 4 25.80 0.61 21.05
CA ILE A 4 26.70 -0.41 20.52
C ILE A 4 25.85 -1.35 19.66
N SER A 5 26.13 -1.41 18.35
CA SER A 5 25.56 -2.42 17.45
C SER A 5 26.60 -3.52 17.20
N VAL A 6 26.28 -4.77 17.52
CA VAL A 6 27.12 -5.94 17.19
C VAL A 6 26.53 -6.63 15.97
N ARG A 7 27.27 -6.65 14.85
CA ARG A 7 27.01 -7.48 13.67
C ARG A 7 28.14 -8.50 13.54
N GLN A 8 27.84 -9.79 13.64
CA GLN A 8 28.78 -10.85 13.30
C GLN A 8 28.49 -11.36 11.88
N ARG A 9 29.50 -11.29 11.00
CA ARG A 9 29.54 -11.96 9.69
C ARG A 9 30.68 -12.97 9.74
N LEU A 10 30.38 -14.24 9.49
CA LEU A 10 31.39 -15.29 9.28
C LEU A 10 31.58 -15.46 7.77
N TYR A 11 32.80 -15.19 7.29
CA TYR A 11 33.28 -15.54 5.96
C TYR A 11 34.29 -16.68 6.08
N PRO A 12 34.21 -17.71 5.23
CA PRO A 12 35.37 -18.47 4.81
C PRO A 12 35.80 -18.03 3.40
N ALA A 13 37.05 -17.60 3.31
CA ALA A 13 37.82 -17.51 2.08
C ALA A 13 38.40 -18.90 1.76
N LEU A 14 38.40 -19.33 0.48
CA LEU A 14 39.58 -19.94 -0.17
C LEU A 14 39.38 -20.23 -1.68
N LEU A 15 40.22 -19.59 -2.49
CA LEU A 15 41.05 -20.06 -3.62
C LEU A 15 40.46 -20.85 -4.82
N LEU A 16 40.54 -20.18 -5.98
CA LEU A 16 40.53 -20.69 -7.36
C LEU A 16 41.70 -21.65 -7.68
N PRO A 17 41.50 -22.57 -8.64
CA PRO A 17 42.21 -22.48 -9.95
C PRO A 17 41.25 -22.73 -11.13
N LEU A 18 41.08 -21.81 -12.09
CA LEU A 18 41.80 -21.65 -13.37
C LEU A 18 41.91 -22.91 -14.27
N THR A 19 41.34 -22.76 -15.47
CA THR A 19 41.56 -23.46 -16.76
C THR A 19 40.74 -24.72 -17.10
N PHE A 20 39.70 -24.55 -17.93
CA PHE A 20 39.62 -25.04 -19.33
C PHE A 20 38.22 -24.71 -19.89
N SER A 21 38.13 -23.82 -20.87
CA SER A 21 36.87 -23.54 -21.59
C SER A 21 36.97 -24.06 -23.02
N PRO A 22 36.16 -25.05 -23.44
CA PRO A 22 35.85 -25.22 -24.85
C PRO A 22 34.84 -24.13 -25.25
N VAL A 23 35.15 -23.39 -26.31
CA VAL A 23 34.23 -22.45 -26.95
C VAL A 23 33.10 -23.28 -27.58
N LEU A 24 32.00 -23.43 -26.86
CA LEU A 24 30.75 -23.96 -27.41
C LEU A 24 30.04 -22.78 -28.07
N GLN A 25 30.03 -22.77 -29.40
CA GLN A 25 29.27 -21.85 -30.21
C GLN A 25 27.77 -22.08 -29.95
N ALA A 26 27.20 -21.34 -29.01
CA ALA A 26 25.75 -21.29 -28.83
C ALA A 26 25.15 -20.57 -30.05
N ALA A 27 24.40 -21.31 -30.85
CA ALA A 27 23.60 -20.76 -31.93
C ALA A 27 22.69 -19.66 -31.35
N SER A 28 22.78 -18.46 -31.94
CA SER A 28 21.93 -17.32 -31.61
C SER A 28 20.50 -17.68 -32.02
N ALA A 29 19.69 -18.15 -31.07
CA ALA A 29 18.25 -18.21 -31.26
C ALA A 29 17.76 -16.79 -31.60
N PRO A 30 16.82 -16.64 -32.55
CA PRO A 30 16.31 -15.34 -32.92
C PRO A 30 15.79 -14.64 -31.66
N ASN A 31 16.14 -13.36 -31.53
CA ASN A 31 15.68 -12.45 -30.49
C ASN A 31 14.16 -12.34 -30.61
N GLU A 32 13.43 -13.29 -30.03
CA GLU A 32 12.04 -13.15 -29.68
C GLU A 32 11.99 -11.95 -28.75
N GLN A 33 11.58 -10.81 -29.30
CA GLN A 33 11.15 -9.69 -28.49
C GLN A 33 9.94 -10.18 -27.71
N THR A 34 10.20 -10.72 -26.52
CA THR A 34 9.16 -11.15 -25.60
C THR A 34 8.28 -9.94 -25.33
N MET A 35 7.12 -9.91 -26.00
CA MET A 35 6.08 -8.95 -25.72
C MET A 35 5.48 -9.36 -24.37
N ILE A 36 5.99 -8.74 -23.30
CA ILE A 36 5.42 -8.92 -21.98
C ILE A 36 4.08 -8.18 -21.97
N VAL A 37 3.00 -8.92 -22.26
CA VAL A 37 1.63 -8.42 -22.10
C VAL A 37 1.27 -8.54 -20.61
N THR A 38 1.68 -7.55 -19.84
CA THR A 38 1.30 -7.47 -18.42
C THR A 38 -0.13 -6.93 -18.34
N ALA A 39 -1.08 -7.78 -17.94
CA ALA A 39 -2.46 -7.37 -17.63
C ALA A 39 -2.58 -6.61 -16.29
N THR A 40 -1.48 -6.56 -15.53
CA THR A 40 -1.36 -5.85 -14.26
C THR A 40 -0.94 -4.39 -14.53
N PRO A 41 -1.55 -3.39 -13.85
CA PRO A 41 -1.02 -2.04 -13.86
C PRO A 41 0.45 -2.08 -13.42
N GLN A 42 1.39 -1.73 -14.30
CA GLN A 42 2.78 -1.58 -13.90
C GLN A 42 2.89 -0.37 -12.98
N THR A 43 3.74 -0.46 -11.96
CA THR A 43 4.12 0.69 -11.13
C THR A 43 4.61 1.79 -12.07
N VAL A 44 3.87 2.89 -12.15
CA VAL A 44 4.12 3.91 -13.15
C VAL A 44 5.13 4.88 -12.57
N SER A 45 6.37 4.82 -13.08
CA SER A 45 7.38 5.83 -12.79
C SER A 45 6.85 7.20 -13.19
N GLU A 46 6.91 8.17 -12.26
CA GLU A 46 6.49 9.56 -12.52
C GLU A 46 7.22 10.18 -13.72
N LEU A 47 8.44 9.70 -14.02
CA LEU A 47 9.30 10.24 -15.06
C LEU A 47 9.03 9.65 -16.45
N ASP A 48 8.52 8.43 -16.50
CA ASP A 48 8.39 7.66 -17.75
C ASP A 48 6.97 7.66 -18.31
N THR A 49 6.05 8.38 -17.67
CA THR A 49 4.64 8.44 -18.06
C THR A 49 4.23 9.81 -18.58
N PRO A 50 3.43 9.87 -19.68
CA PRO A 50 2.82 11.12 -20.12
C PRO A 50 1.65 11.56 -19.22
N ALA A 51 1.26 10.75 -18.22
CA ALA A 51 0.15 11.03 -17.32
C ALA A 51 0.60 11.79 -16.05
N ALA A 52 -0.30 12.54 -15.43
CA ALA A 52 0.00 13.24 -14.18
C ALA A 52 -0.12 12.29 -12.97
N VAL A 53 0.92 11.51 -12.72
CA VAL A 53 1.02 10.55 -11.60
C VAL A 53 1.78 11.18 -10.42
N SER A 54 1.41 10.82 -9.20
CA SER A 54 2.22 11.04 -7.99
C SER A 54 2.30 9.76 -7.21
N VAL A 55 3.48 9.42 -6.70
CA VAL A 55 3.73 8.25 -5.87
C VAL A 55 4.16 8.70 -4.48
N ILE A 56 3.56 8.10 -3.46
CA ILE A 56 3.83 8.40 -2.06
C ILE A 56 4.28 7.10 -1.42
N GLU A 57 5.53 7.08 -1.00
CA GLU A 57 6.13 5.93 -0.35
C GLU A 57 5.50 5.72 1.04
N GLY A 58 5.26 4.46 1.38
CA GLY A 58 4.64 4.08 2.64
C GLY A 58 5.49 4.48 3.84
N GLU A 59 6.82 4.54 3.71
CA GLU A 59 7.69 5.01 4.78
C GLU A 59 7.45 6.49 5.11
N ASP A 60 7.29 7.32 4.09
CA ASP A 60 6.95 8.74 4.27
C ASP A 60 5.55 8.89 4.88
N MET A 61 4.61 8.02 4.52
CA MET A 61 3.27 8.02 5.12
C MET A 61 3.29 7.71 6.62
N ARG A 62 4.24 6.87 7.06
CA ARG A 62 4.38 6.44 8.46
C ARG A 62 5.21 7.40 9.31
N LEU A 63 6.00 8.26 8.69
CA LEU A 63 6.92 9.14 9.38
C LEU A 63 6.16 10.22 10.16
N ALA A 64 6.24 10.16 11.50
CA ALA A 64 5.65 11.13 12.43
C ALA A 64 4.12 11.33 12.28
N THR A 65 3.37 10.32 11.82
CA THR A 65 1.90 10.37 11.69
C THR A 65 1.19 9.41 12.65
N PRO A 66 -0.09 9.68 12.98
CA PRO A 66 -0.95 8.71 13.69
C PRO A 66 -1.14 7.39 12.94
N ARG A 67 -0.96 7.36 11.60
CA ARG A 67 -1.19 6.20 10.71
C ARG A 67 -2.65 5.73 10.74
N VAL A 68 -3.60 6.64 10.96
CA VAL A 68 -5.04 6.29 11.06
C VAL A 68 -5.79 6.60 9.76
N ASN A 69 -5.53 7.78 9.18
CA ASN A 69 -6.27 8.30 8.04
C ASN A 69 -5.34 8.66 6.88
N LEU A 70 -5.75 8.37 5.65
CA LEU A 70 -4.99 8.74 4.46
C LEU A 70 -4.80 10.26 4.30
N SER A 71 -5.69 11.08 4.89
CA SER A 71 -5.52 12.54 4.96
C SER A 71 -4.24 12.98 5.63
N GLU A 72 -3.65 12.15 6.50
CA GLU A 72 -2.43 12.51 7.22
C GLU A 72 -1.21 12.56 6.29
N SER A 73 -1.23 11.78 5.21
CA SER A 73 -0.07 11.63 4.32
C SER A 73 -0.33 12.10 2.89
N LEU A 74 -1.57 11.99 2.37
CA LEU A 74 -1.89 12.30 0.97
C LEU A 74 -2.17 13.79 0.70
N THR A 75 -2.07 14.66 1.70
CA THR A 75 -2.30 16.10 1.53
C THR A 75 -1.20 16.82 0.75
N SER A 76 -0.04 16.21 0.59
CA SER A 76 1.08 16.72 -0.20
C SER A 76 0.86 16.59 -1.72
N VAL A 77 -0.12 15.79 -2.15
CA VAL A 77 -0.34 15.44 -3.55
C VAL A 77 -1.09 16.56 -4.29
N PRO A 78 -0.50 17.19 -5.33
CA PRO A 78 -1.13 18.31 -6.00
C PRO A 78 -2.41 17.90 -6.72
N GLY A 79 -3.46 18.71 -6.60
CA GLY A 79 -4.76 18.47 -7.21
C GLY A 79 -5.57 17.32 -6.57
N LEU A 80 -5.05 16.66 -5.53
CA LEU A 80 -5.80 15.77 -4.65
C LEU A 80 -6.19 16.56 -3.40
N GLN A 81 -7.48 16.52 -3.06
CA GLN A 81 -8.00 17.07 -1.82
C GLN A 81 -8.51 15.92 -0.97
N VAL A 82 -7.90 15.70 0.19
CA VAL A 82 -8.33 14.69 1.17
C VAL A 82 -8.66 15.41 2.47
N GLN A 83 -9.92 15.40 2.86
CA GLN A 83 -10.39 16.02 4.10
C GLN A 83 -10.87 14.96 5.07
N ASN A 84 -10.30 15.01 6.28
CA ASN A 84 -10.72 14.16 7.38
C ASN A 84 -11.95 14.76 8.05
N ARG A 85 -13.07 14.02 8.05
CA ARG A 85 -14.30 14.43 8.74
C ARG A 85 -14.22 14.21 10.27
N GLN A 86 -13.19 13.51 10.74
CA GLN A 86 -13.05 12.99 12.10
C GLN A 86 -14.27 12.19 12.59
N ASN A 87 -15.00 11.62 11.63
CA ASN A 87 -16.18 10.80 11.83
C ASN A 87 -15.92 9.46 11.15
N TYR A 88 -15.63 8.43 11.94
CA TYR A 88 -15.26 7.11 11.43
C TYR A 88 -16.48 6.24 11.07
N ALA A 89 -17.71 6.75 11.27
CA ALA A 89 -18.92 6.16 10.68
C ALA A 89 -19.08 6.52 9.20
N GLN A 90 -18.27 7.46 8.69
CA GLN A 90 -18.25 7.89 7.30
C GLN A 90 -16.83 7.84 6.73
N ASP A 91 -16.70 7.77 5.41
CA ASP A 91 -15.38 7.84 4.76
C ASP A 91 -14.85 9.29 4.69
N LEU A 92 -13.56 9.41 4.39
CA LEU A 92 -12.93 10.70 4.13
C LEU A 92 -13.52 11.33 2.87
N GLN A 93 -13.58 12.66 2.85
CA GLN A 93 -13.96 13.39 1.66
C GLN A 93 -12.75 13.51 0.74
N ILE A 94 -12.77 12.79 -0.38
CA ILE A 94 -11.70 12.78 -1.37
C ILE A 94 -12.19 13.36 -2.68
N SER A 95 -11.41 14.26 -3.27
CA SER A 95 -11.61 14.70 -4.65
C SER A 95 -10.30 14.88 -5.40
N ILE A 96 -10.32 14.63 -6.71
CA ILE A 96 -9.19 14.85 -7.61
C ILE A 96 -9.62 15.86 -8.67
N ARG A 97 -8.97 17.03 -8.71
CA ARG A 97 -9.29 18.13 -9.64
C ARG A 97 -10.79 18.46 -9.68
N GLY A 98 -11.45 18.42 -8.52
CA GLY A 98 -12.88 18.69 -8.35
C GLY A 98 -13.82 17.49 -8.51
N PHE A 99 -13.39 16.38 -9.12
CA PHE A 99 -14.19 15.17 -9.22
C PHE A 99 -14.31 14.49 -7.85
N GLY A 100 -15.54 14.23 -7.40
CA GLY A 100 -15.84 13.68 -6.08
C GLY A 100 -16.19 14.72 -5.01
N SER A 101 -15.94 16.02 -5.28
CA SER A 101 -16.24 17.12 -4.35
C SER A 101 -17.71 17.21 -3.94
N ARG A 102 -18.62 16.81 -4.84
CA ARG A 102 -20.08 16.83 -4.63
C ARG A 102 -20.62 15.64 -3.84
N SER A 103 -19.77 14.68 -3.46
CA SER A 103 -20.20 13.53 -2.68
C SER A 103 -20.48 13.95 -1.24
N ALA A 104 -21.75 13.85 -0.82
CA ALA A 104 -22.13 14.16 0.56
C ALA A 104 -21.62 13.10 1.56
N PHE A 105 -21.53 11.84 1.11
CA PHE A 105 -21.06 10.68 1.85
C PHE A 105 -20.22 9.79 0.93
N GLY A 106 -19.27 9.05 1.50
CA GLY A 106 -18.40 8.16 0.73
C GLY A 106 -17.52 8.91 -0.27
N VAL A 107 -16.83 8.13 -1.10
CA VAL A 107 -16.00 8.63 -2.20
C VAL A 107 -16.72 8.37 -3.52
N ARG A 108 -16.86 9.36 -4.41
CA ARG A 108 -17.46 9.17 -5.74
C ARG A 108 -16.65 9.85 -6.84
N GLY A 109 -16.78 9.37 -8.08
CA GLY A 109 -16.17 10.00 -9.26
C GLY A 109 -14.66 9.79 -9.41
N ILE A 110 -14.05 9.02 -8.51
CA ILE A 110 -12.67 8.53 -8.61
C ILE A 110 -12.65 7.02 -8.38
N ARG A 111 -11.63 6.33 -8.88
CA ARG A 111 -11.44 4.89 -8.71
C ARG A 111 -10.41 4.62 -7.62
N LEU A 112 -10.67 3.61 -6.82
CA LEU A 112 -9.80 3.21 -5.71
C LEU A 112 -9.47 1.73 -5.86
N TYR A 113 -8.19 1.38 -5.72
CA TYR A 113 -7.69 0.02 -5.71
C TYR A 113 -6.81 -0.21 -4.49
N VAL A 114 -6.92 -1.41 -3.91
CA VAL A 114 -6.05 -1.88 -2.83
C VAL A 114 -5.55 -3.26 -3.25
N ASP A 115 -4.25 -3.37 -3.53
CA ASP A 115 -3.61 -4.56 -4.10
C ASP A 115 -4.34 -5.09 -5.36
N GLY A 116 -4.80 -4.17 -6.23
CA GLY A 116 -5.56 -4.51 -7.44
C GLY A 116 -7.03 -4.87 -7.20
N ILE A 117 -7.49 -4.99 -5.95
CA ILE A 117 -8.89 -5.21 -5.61
C ILE A 117 -9.61 -3.86 -5.63
N PRO A 118 -10.71 -3.70 -6.41
CA PRO A 118 -11.42 -2.44 -6.47
C PRO A 118 -12.12 -2.14 -5.15
N ALA A 119 -11.74 -1.05 -4.49
CA ALA A 119 -12.44 -0.49 -3.33
C ALA A 119 -13.60 0.45 -3.75
N THR A 120 -13.86 0.52 -5.06
CA THR A 120 -14.95 1.27 -5.68
C THR A 120 -15.90 0.32 -6.40
N MET A 121 -17.18 0.43 -6.08
CA MET A 121 -18.25 -0.34 -6.69
C MET A 121 -18.52 0.13 -8.13
N PRO A 122 -19.20 -0.68 -8.96
CA PRO A 122 -19.53 -0.31 -10.34
C PRO A 122 -20.42 0.93 -10.48
N ASP A 123 -21.20 1.26 -9.44
CA ASP A 123 -22.03 2.47 -9.36
C ASP A 123 -21.22 3.76 -9.06
N GLY A 124 -19.90 3.61 -8.91
CA GLY A 124 -18.96 4.69 -8.65
C GLY A 124 -18.84 5.09 -7.18
N GLN A 125 -19.48 4.39 -6.25
CA GLN A 125 -19.27 4.60 -4.81
C GLN A 125 -18.03 3.85 -4.33
N GLY A 126 -17.18 4.53 -3.58
CA GLY A 126 -15.95 4.00 -3.02
C GLY A 126 -15.89 4.15 -1.51
N GLN A 127 -15.18 3.20 -0.90
CA GLN A 127 -14.85 3.18 0.51
C GLN A 127 -13.34 3.02 0.66
N ILE A 128 -12.76 3.66 1.67
CA ILE A 128 -11.31 3.63 1.95
C ILE A 128 -11.00 3.17 3.37
N SER A 129 -12.04 2.80 4.11
CA SER A 129 -11.95 2.39 5.50
C SER A 129 -11.09 1.13 5.70
N ASN A 130 -10.91 0.30 4.67
CA ASN A 130 -10.15 -0.96 4.71
C ASN A 130 -8.62 -0.81 4.52
N ILE A 131 -8.12 0.40 4.27
CA ILE A 131 -6.70 0.63 3.99
C ILE A 131 -5.91 0.70 5.32
N ASP A 132 -4.91 -0.16 5.48
CA ASP A 132 -4.00 -0.16 6.63
C ASP A 132 -2.65 0.49 6.29
N ILE A 133 -2.46 1.74 6.70
CA ILE A 133 -1.22 2.51 6.50
C ILE A 133 0.02 1.79 7.09
N ASN A 134 -0.18 0.88 8.05
CA ASN A 134 0.91 0.17 8.68
C ASN A 134 1.67 -0.75 7.71
N SER A 135 0.97 -1.35 6.73
CA SER A 135 1.51 -2.31 5.76
C SER A 135 1.61 -1.80 4.32
N ILE A 136 1.31 -0.51 4.06
CA ILE A 136 1.43 0.07 2.72
C ILE A 136 2.89 0.12 2.28
N GLN A 137 3.15 -0.31 1.04
CA GLN A 137 4.40 -0.03 0.34
C GLN A 137 4.38 1.36 -0.27
N ASP A 138 3.35 1.66 -1.04
CA ASP A 138 3.21 2.89 -1.81
C ASP A 138 1.72 3.19 -2.10
N VAL A 139 1.44 4.47 -2.35
CA VAL A 139 0.16 4.95 -2.88
C VAL A 139 0.43 5.73 -4.14
N GLU A 140 -0.13 5.29 -5.25
CA GLU A 140 -0.06 5.96 -6.54
C GLU A 140 -1.36 6.72 -6.81
N VAL A 141 -1.25 7.97 -7.24
CA VAL A 141 -2.38 8.83 -7.57
C VAL A 141 -2.25 9.29 -9.01
N LEU A 142 -3.04 8.69 -9.89
CA LEU A 142 -3.16 9.08 -11.29
C LEU A 142 -4.29 10.10 -11.45
N ARG A 143 -3.96 11.28 -11.99
CA ARG A 143 -4.91 12.39 -12.12
C ARG A 143 -5.17 12.73 -13.58
N GLY A 144 -6.43 13.02 -13.91
CA GLY A 144 -6.82 13.47 -15.25
C GLY A 144 -7.20 12.33 -16.20
N PRO A 145 -7.28 12.60 -17.52
CA PRO A 145 -8.09 11.80 -18.45
C PRO A 145 -7.62 10.35 -18.65
N PHE A 146 -6.34 10.05 -18.39
CA PHE A 146 -5.83 8.67 -18.44
C PHE A 146 -6.49 7.75 -17.39
N SER A 147 -7.18 8.30 -16.39
CA SER A 147 -7.95 7.49 -15.42
C SER A 147 -9.06 6.69 -16.07
N ALA A 148 -9.58 7.11 -17.23
CA ALA A 148 -10.61 6.40 -17.97
C ALA A 148 -10.22 4.95 -18.34
N LEU A 149 -8.91 4.63 -18.41
CA LEU A 149 -8.42 3.27 -18.63
C LEU A 149 -8.78 2.30 -17.49
N TYR A 150 -9.07 2.82 -16.29
CA TYR A 150 -9.42 2.05 -15.10
C TYR A 150 -10.96 1.97 -14.89
N GLY A 151 -11.73 2.20 -15.94
CA GLY A 151 -13.19 2.08 -15.94
C GLY A 151 -13.90 3.40 -15.65
N ASN A 152 -14.97 3.34 -14.83
CA ASN A 152 -15.78 4.52 -14.46
C ASN A 152 -15.04 5.42 -13.46
N ALA A 153 -13.97 6.05 -13.92
CA ALA A 153 -13.01 6.81 -13.13
C ALA A 153 -12.85 8.21 -13.72
N SER A 154 -13.87 9.06 -13.58
CA SER A 154 -13.92 10.36 -14.28
C SER A 154 -12.87 11.38 -13.81
N GLY A 155 -12.41 11.31 -12.56
CA GLY A 155 -11.45 12.26 -12.01
C GLY A 155 -10.01 11.78 -11.90
N GLY A 156 -9.83 10.50 -11.55
CA GLY A 156 -8.54 9.96 -11.18
C GLY A 156 -8.64 8.55 -10.60
N VAL A 157 -7.47 7.96 -10.36
CA VAL A 157 -7.30 6.65 -9.74
C VAL A 157 -6.35 6.79 -8.57
N ILE A 158 -6.70 6.19 -7.43
CA ILE A 158 -5.78 5.98 -6.32
C ILE A 158 -5.55 4.48 -6.22
N ASN A 159 -4.31 4.06 -6.36
CA ASN A 159 -3.88 2.68 -6.26
C ASN A 159 -3.01 2.54 -5.00
N VAL A 160 -3.35 1.58 -4.14
CA VAL A 160 -2.61 1.32 -2.91
C VAL A 160 -1.99 -0.06 -3.01
N THR A 161 -0.68 -0.14 -2.80
CA THR A 161 0.06 -1.39 -2.84
C THR A 161 0.52 -1.75 -1.43
N THR A 162 0.25 -2.97 -0.98
CA THR A 162 0.78 -3.50 0.28
C THR A 162 2.23 -3.97 0.10
N GLU A 163 3.04 -3.76 1.13
CA GLU A 163 4.45 -4.16 1.21
C GLU A 163 4.63 -5.66 0.88
N THR A 164 5.63 -5.94 0.06
CA THR A 164 6.12 -7.31 -0.18
C THR A 164 7.27 -7.61 0.76
N GLY A 165 7.17 -8.73 1.49
CA GLY A 165 8.19 -9.17 2.43
C GLY A 165 9.56 -9.41 1.78
N LYS A 166 10.61 -9.03 2.49
CA LYS A 166 12.02 -9.14 2.04
C LYS A 166 12.89 -9.67 3.18
N GLN A 167 14.10 -10.12 2.85
CA GLN A 167 15.11 -10.45 3.86
C GLN A 167 15.75 -9.19 4.45
N PRO A 168 16.10 -9.17 5.76
CA PRO A 168 15.77 -10.18 6.78
C PRO A 168 14.32 -10.04 7.28
N PRO A 169 13.74 -11.07 7.93
CA PRO A 169 12.47 -10.94 8.63
C PRO A 169 12.53 -9.83 9.69
N THR A 170 11.51 -8.96 9.69
CA THR A 170 11.38 -7.85 10.63
C THR A 170 10.03 -7.90 11.34
N LEU A 171 10.05 -7.45 12.59
CA LEU A 171 8.86 -7.26 13.40
C LEU A 171 8.84 -5.80 13.85
N GLU A 172 7.78 -5.09 13.50
CA GLU A 172 7.54 -3.70 13.87
C GLU A 172 6.34 -3.62 14.80
N ALA A 173 6.53 -2.96 15.93
CA ALA A 173 5.44 -2.56 16.82
C ALA A 173 5.31 -1.04 16.75
N SER A 174 4.08 -0.56 16.55
CA SER A 174 3.77 0.86 16.50
C SER A 174 2.72 1.21 17.54
N SER A 175 2.86 2.38 18.16
CA SER A 175 1.86 2.92 19.06
C SER A 175 1.77 4.44 18.90
N TYR A 176 0.58 4.97 19.12
CA TYR A 176 0.29 6.39 19.04
C TYR A 176 -0.75 6.75 20.10
N TYR A 177 -0.57 7.90 20.73
CA TYR A 177 -1.49 8.47 21.71
C TYR A 177 -1.70 9.93 21.35
N GLY A 178 -2.95 10.38 21.36
CA GLY A 178 -3.35 11.74 21.01
C GLY A 178 -4.51 12.22 21.86
N SER A 179 -4.91 13.47 21.63
CA SER A 179 -6.01 14.11 22.34
C SER A 179 -7.34 13.37 22.15
N TYR A 180 -8.32 13.71 22.99
CA TYR A 180 -9.68 13.15 22.95
C TYR A 180 -9.70 11.63 23.21
N GLY A 181 -8.78 11.17 24.06
CA GLY A 181 -8.61 9.76 24.40
C GLY A 181 -8.35 8.88 23.17
N SER A 182 -7.68 9.44 22.16
CA SER A 182 -7.35 8.73 20.92
C SER A 182 -6.07 7.94 21.10
N TRP A 183 -6.09 6.65 20.80
CA TRP A 183 -4.89 5.84 20.79
C TRP A 183 -4.98 4.75 19.72
N ARG A 184 -3.81 4.39 19.21
CA ARG A 184 -3.61 3.36 18.19
C ARG A 184 -2.45 2.49 18.61
N TYR A 185 -2.54 1.21 18.30
CA TYR A 185 -1.38 0.33 18.27
C TYR A 185 -1.46 -0.59 17.06
N GLY A 186 -0.29 -1.06 16.62
CA GLY A 186 -0.14 -1.93 15.48
C GLY A 186 1.02 -2.88 15.65
N LEU A 187 0.89 -4.06 15.03
CA LEU A 187 1.96 -5.02 14.87
C LEU A 187 2.06 -5.36 13.39
N LYS A 188 3.26 -5.27 12.82
CA LYS A 188 3.58 -5.72 11.47
C LYS A 188 4.71 -6.73 11.53
N ALA A 189 4.50 -7.90 10.96
CA ALA A 189 5.55 -8.88 10.71
C ALA A 189 5.72 -9.00 9.20
N THR A 190 6.94 -8.77 8.70
CA THR A 190 7.24 -8.85 7.28
C THR A 190 8.57 -9.56 7.07
N GLY A 191 8.65 -10.42 6.06
CA GLY A 191 9.85 -11.22 5.84
C GLY A 191 9.75 -12.05 4.57
N ALA A 192 10.86 -12.68 4.24
CA ALA A 192 10.91 -13.71 3.22
C ALA A 192 11.62 -14.96 3.77
N MET A 193 11.44 -16.07 3.08
CA MET A 193 12.24 -17.28 3.17
C MET A 193 12.82 -17.50 1.78
N GLY A 194 14.12 -17.28 1.63
CA GLY A 194 14.79 -17.20 0.32
C GLY A 194 15.15 -15.77 -0.10
N ASP A 195 15.80 -15.65 -1.25
CA ASP A 195 16.24 -14.36 -1.83
C ASP A 195 15.26 -13.82 -2.89
N GLY A 196 14.18 -14.55 -3.16
CA GLY A 196 13.12 -14.22 -4.11
C GLY A 196 13.37 -14.74 -5.53
N THR A 197 14.48 -15.43 -5.76
CA THR A 197 14.89 -15.90 -7.09
C THR A 197 14.60 -17.39 -7.31
N GLN A 198 14.44 -18.17 -6.25
CA GLN A 198 14.33 -19.62 -6.36
C GLN A 198 12.88 -20.09 -6.29
N PRO A 199 12.50 -21.14 -7.05
CA PRO A 199 11.24 -21.84 -6.83
C PRO A 199 11.13 -22.32 -5.38
N GLY A 200 10.00 -22.03 -4.74
CA GLY A 200 9.77 -22.32 -3.32
C GLY A 200 10.05 -21.14 -2.38
N ASP A 201 10.61 -20.03 -2.88
CA ASP A 201 10.76 -18.82 -2.08
C ASP A 201 9.39 -18.25 -1.68
N VAL A 202 9.27 -17.91 -0.40
CA VAL A 202 8.03 -17.40 0.20
C VAL A 202 8.27 -16.02 0.77
N ASP A 203 7.41 -15.07 0.43
CA ASP A 203 7.35 -13.75 1.06
C ASP A 203 6.05 -13.58 1.84
N TYR A 204 6.11 -12.86 2.95
CA TYR A 204 4.95 -12.58 3.77
C TYR A 204 5.02 -11.17 4.36
N THR A 205 3.85 -10.55 4.45
CA THR A 205 3.62 -9.34 5.22
C THR A 205 2.27 -9.49 5.91
N VAL A 206 2.24 -9.39 7.22
CA VAL A 206 1.04 -9.47 8.04
C VAL A 206 1.03 -8.25 8.95
N SER A 207 -0.09 -7.53 8.96
CA SER A 207 -0.30 -6.36 9.80
C SER A 207 -1.65 -6.43 10.49
N THR A 208 -1.67 -6.04 11.76
CA THR A 208 -2.91 -5.82 12.49
C THR A 208 -2.80 -4.54 13.29
N THR A 209 -3.88 -3.76 13.29
CA THR A 209 -3.92 -2.48 13.97
C THR A 209 -5.26 -2.27 14.65
N ARG A 210 -5.23 -1.60 15.79
CA ARG A 210 -6.41 -1.19 16.52
C ARG A 210 -6.29 0.28 16.88
N PHE A 211 -7.33 1.02 16.54
CA PHE A 211 -7.49 2.42 16.87
C PHE A 211 -8.79 2.60 17.65
N THR A 212 -8.76 3.47 18.65
CA THR A 212 -9.96 3.89 19.38
C THR A 212 -9.84 5.35 19.77
N THR A 213 -10.97 6.04 19.84
CA THR A 213 -11.06 7.44 20.24
C THR A 213 -12.38 7.71 20.94
N HIS A 214 -12.40 8.66 21.87
CA HIS A 214 -13.65 9.17 22.45
C HIS A 214 -14.30 10.25 21.56
N GLY A 215 -13.58 10.72 20.54
CA GLY A 215 -14.05 11.77 19.63
C GLY A 215 -13.86 13.17 20.19
N TYR A 216 -13.65 14.13 19.30
CA TYR A 216 -13.58 15.56 19.68
C TYR A 216 -14.97 16.12 19.99
N ARG A 217 -15.99 15.67 19.25
CA ARG A 217 -17.40 16.06 19.40
C ARG A 217 -18.14 15.05 20.26
N ASP A 218 -19.23 15.48 20.87
CA ASP A 218 -20.19 14.58 21.50
C ASP A 218 -20.71 13.55 20.49
N HIS A 219 -20.90 12.31 20.93
CA HIS A 219 -21.37 11.19 20.10
C HIS A 219 -20.48 10.92 18.87
N SER A 220 -19.15 11.05 19.03
CA SER A 220 -18.16 10.82 17.98
C SER A 220 -17.13 9.73 18.34
N GLY A 221 -17.46 8.87 19.31
CA GLY A 221 -16.60 7.78 19.73
C GLY A 221 -16.44 6.74 18.62
N ALA A 222 -15.24 6.18 18.47
CA ALA A 222 -14.99 5.19 17.42
C ALA A 222 -13.95 4.16 17.82
N ARG A 223 -14.11 2.96 17.26
CA ARG A 223 -13.16 1.86 17.30
C ARG A 223 -13.01 1.28 15.90
N LYS A 224 -11.77 1.11 15.47
CA LYS A 224 -11.42 0.55 14.17
C LYS A 224 -10.33 -0.50 14.36
N ASN A 225 -10.63 -1.73 13.99
CA ASN A 225 -9.67 -2.83 13.92
C ASN A 225 -9.40 -3.12 12.43
N LEU A 226 -8.13 -3.26 12.07
CA LEU A 226 -7.72 -3.69 10.74
C LEU A 226 -6.83 -4.92 10.86
N ALA A 227 -6.98 -5.83 9.91
CA ALA A 227 -6.03 -6.90 9.65
C ALA A 227 -5.79 -6.99 8.15
N ASN A 228 -4.53 -7.02 7.76
CA ASN A 228 -4.10 -7.12 6.38
C ASN A 228 -2.99 -8.16 6.29
N ALA A 229 -3.05 -9.04 5.31
CA ALA A 229 -2.01 -10.01 5.04
C ALA A 229 -1.80 -10.17 3.55
N LYS A 230 -0.53 -10.25 3.15
CA LYS A 230 -0.09 -10.53 1.79
C LYS A 230 0.95 -11.64 1.86
N LEU A 231 0.70 -12.71 1.15
CA LEU A 231 1.56 -13.88 1.04
C LEU A 231 1.93 -14.06 -0.42
N GLY A 232 3.20 -14.35 -0.68
CA GLY A 232 3.73 -14.64 -2.01
C GLY A 232 4.47 -15.96 -1.99
N VAL A 233 4.26 -16.77 -3.03
CA VAL A 233 5.02 -18.01 -3.25
C VAL A 233 5.47 -18.03 -4.70
N ARG A 234 6.79 -18.17 -4.90
CA ARG A 234 7.36 -18.41 -6.23
C ARG A 234 7.21 -19.89 -6.57
N LEU A 235 6.39 -20.20 -7.58
CA LEU A 235 6.07 -21.58 -7.94
C LEU A 235 7.17 -22.18 -8.83
N ASP A 236 7.71 -21.38 -9.74
CA ASP A 236 8.78 -21.72 -10.67
C ASP A 236 9.58 -20.45 -11.03
N ASP A 237 10.42 -20.49 -12.07
CA ASP A 237 11.29 -19.37 -12.43
C ASP A 237 10.56 -18.15 -13.01
N VAL A 238 9.31 -18.31 -13.45
CA VAL A 238 8.50 -17.28 -14.13
C VAL A 238 7.15 -17.02 -13.47
N SER A 239 6.68 -17.92 -12.60
CA SER A 239 5.36 -17.91 -11.99
C SER A 239 5.44 -17.55 -10.51
N LYS A 240 4.65 -16.55 -10.12
CA LYS A 240 4.44 -16.17 -8.71
C LYS A 240 2.95 -16.17 -8.38
N LEU A 241 2.58 -16.83 -7.29
CA LEU A 241 1.25 -16.77 -6.72
C LEU A 241 1.26 -15.78 -5.55
N SER A 242 0.29 -14.86 -5.51
CA SER A 242 0.08 -13.97 -4.37
C SER A 242 -1.33 -14.11 -3.82
N LEU A 243 -1.44 -14.22 -2.50
CA LEU A 243 -2.69 -14.27 -1.76
C LEU A 243 -2.78 -13.03 -0.87
N ILE A 244 -3.90 -12.33 -0.97
CA ILE A 244 -4.16 -11.09 -0.24
C ILE A 244 -5.41 -11.29 0.63
N PHE A 245 -5.32 -10.86 1.88
CA PHE A 245 -6.40 -10.87 2.85
C PHE A 245 -6.53 -9.49 3.48
N ASN A 246 -7.75 -8.98 3.57
CA ASN A 246 -8.05 -7.71 4.22
C ASN A 246 -9.33 -7.84 5.05
N SER A 247 -9.29 -7.33 6.28
CA SER A 247 -10.41 -7.33 7.20
C SER A 247 -10.46 -5.99 7.94
N VAL A 248 -11.67 -5.45 8.03
CA VAL A 248 -11.97 -4.21 8.75
C VAL A 248 -13.19 -4.43 9.64
N ASP A 249 -13.07 -4.07 10.92
CA ASP A 249 -14.16 -4.04 11.89
C ASP A 249 -14.21 -2.65 12.51
N ILE A 250 -15.28 -1.90 12.19
CA ILE A 250 -15.49 -0.54 12.66
C ILE A 250 -16.79 -0.48 13.45
N LYS A 251 -16.72 0.11 14.64
CA LYS A 251 -17.86 0.53 15.44
C LYS A 251 -17.65 1.98 15.81
N ALA A 252 -18.46 2.87 15.25
CA ALA A 252 -18.33 4.30 15.41
C ALA A 252 -19.72 4.94 15.55
N ASP A 253 -19.79 5.95 16.40
CA ASP A 253 -20.94 6.82 16.56
C ASP A 253 -20.87 7.95 15.52
N ASP A 254 -22.00 8.32 14.92
CA ASP A 254 -22.07 9.39 13.93
C ASP A 254 -22.58 10.70 14.58
N PRO A 255 -21.70 11.71 14.80
CA PRO A 255 -22.09 12.97 15.41
C PRO A 255 -22.91 13.90 14.49
N GLY A 256 -23.09 13.54 13.22
CA GLY A 256 -23.85 14.31 12.24
C GLY A 256 -23.21 15.64 11.81
N GLY A 257 -23.98 16.44 11.08
CA GLY A 257 -23.57 17.76 10.60
C GLY A 257 -23.29 18.75 11.74
N LEU A 258 -22.52 19.80 11.45
CA LEU A 258 -22.43 20.97 12.33
C LEU A 258 -23.62 21.87 11.99
N THR A 259 -24.53 22.06 12.95
CA THR A 259 -25.60 23.07 12.89
C THR A 259 -25.08 24.41 13.38
#